data_AF-A0A8S2J0A6-F1
#
_entry.id   AF-A0A8S2J0A6-F1
#
_cell.length_a   1.000
_cell.length_b   1.000
_cell.length_c   1.000
_cell.angle_alpha   90.00
_cell.angle_beta   90.00
_cell.angle_gamma   90.00
#
_symmetry.space_group_name_H-M   'P 1'
#
loop_
_entity.id
_entity.type
_entity.pdbx_description
1 polymer ?
#
loop_
_entity_poly.entity_id
_entity_poly.type
_entity_poly.pdbx_seq_one_letter_code
_entity_poly.pdbx_strand_id
1 'polypeptide(L)'
;MLEYLQKFIQFNIKRTHLTVDESQISGDGFMLNLTFVLQQLALPIDIERVDLSYPYYADDRLSIPKDQSRLYSTQEEFRMYQENIQKPNEIRFPTECVYLALHISHLGMVSTAKKPQRRNNIIRELNSAIKNLEQTQGTWRQTPIAARHEAQLERLKAELKVKMRKIGNKNQCH
;
A
#
# COMPACT_ATOMS: atom_id res chain seq x y z
N MET A 1 11.55 -19.33 -10.85
CA MET A 1 11.23 -17.90 -11.09
C MET A 1 9.97 -17.47 -10.34
N LEU A 2 8.81 -18.11 -10.54
CA LEU A 2 7.57 -17.74 -9.85
C LEU A 2 7.65 -17.84 -8.32
N GLU A 3 8.33 -18.85 -7.78
CA GLU A 3 8.55 -19.00 -6.34
C GLU A 3 9.34 -17.83 -5.73
N TYR A 4 10.30 -17.27 -6.47
CA TYR A 4 11.04 -16.09 -6.03
C TYR A 4 10.11 -14.87 -5.95
N LEU A 5 9.27 -14.68 -6.98
CA LEU A 5 8.30 -13.59 -7.01
C LEU A 5 7.27 -13.72 -5.89
N GLN A 6 6.81 -14.93 -5.58
CA GLN A 6 5.95 -15.21 -4.44
C GLN A 6 6.61 -14.76 -3.13
N LYS A 7 7.83 -15.22 -2.83
CA LYS A 7 8.55 -14.87 -1.60
C LYS A 7 8.78 -13.35 -1.51
N PHE A 8 9.10 -12.73 -2.65
CA PHE A 8 9.25 -11.28 -2.74
C PHE A 8 7.95 -10.52 -2.43
N ILE A 9 6.83 -11.00 -2.97
CA ILE A 9 5.50 -10.44 -2.74
C ILE A 9 5.10 -10.59 -1.27
N GLN A 10 5.31 -11.78 -0.67
CA GLN A 10 5.06 -12.03 0.74
C GLN A 10 5.80 -11.03 1.65
N PHE A 11 7.08 -10.80 1.38
CA PHE A 11 7.90 -9.84 2.11
C PHE A 11 7.30 -8.42 2.08
N ASN A 12 6.65 -8.07 0.96
CA ASN A 12 6.07 -6.75 0.72
C ASN A 12 4.56 -6.63 1.06
N ILE A 13 3.94 -7.65 1.68
CA ILE A 13 2.49 -7.60 2.03
C ILE A 13 2.16 -6.38 2.90
N LYS A 14 3.06 -6.00 3.81
CA LYS A 14 2.86 -4.88 4.74
C LYS A 14 2.73 -3.51 4.06
N ARG A 15 3.06 -3.39 2.76
CA ARG A 15 2.96 -2.12 2.01
C ARG A 15 1.56 -1.51 1.99
N THR A 16 0.53 -2.31 2.20
CA THR A 16 -0.88 -1.87 2.17
C THR A 16 -1.38 -1.40 3.53
N HIS A 17 -0.60 -1.59 4.60
CA HIS A 17 -0.98 -1.20 5.95
C HIS A 17 -1.07 0.33 6.09
N LEU A 18 -1.74 0.77 7.14
CA LEU A 18 -1.90 2.20 7.43
C LEU A 18 -0.55 2.87 7.73
N THR A 19 0.26 2.19 8.55
CA THR A 19 1.62 2.59 8.92
C THR A 19 2.59 1.52 8.45
N VAL A 20 3.65 1.96 7.76
CA VAL A 20 4.66 1.07 7.19
C VAL A 20 6.03 1.66 7.43
N ASP A 21 6.95 0.84 7.89
CA ASP A 21 8.37 1.19 7.94
C ASP A 21 8.96 1.07 6.53
N GLU A 22 9.24 2.21 5.90
CA GLU A 22 9.78 2.26 4.53
C GLU A 22 11.18 1.63 4.40
N SER A 23 11.91 1.41 5.51
CA SER A 23 13.21 0.73 5.50
C SER A 23 13.11 -0.78 5.34
N GLN A 24 11.95 -1.36 5.66
CA GLN A 24 11.70 -2.80 5.68
C GLN A 24 10.93 -3.29 4.44
N ILE A 25 10.66 -2.40 3.48
CA ILE A 25 9.91 -2.70 2.27
C ILE A 25 10.68 -2.24 1.03
N SER A 26 10.34 -2.81 -0.12
CA SER A 26 10.95 -2.39 -1.38
C SER A 26 10.59 -0.95 -1.76
N GLY A 27 11.42 -0.28 -2.55
CA GLY A 27 11.13 1.07 -3.02
C GLY A 27 9.93 1.14 -3.98
N ASP A 28 9.21 2.27 -3.99
CA ASP A 28 8.02 2.44 -4.84
C ASP A 28 8.33 2.28 -6.34
N GLY A 29 9.45 2.83 -6.81
CA GLY A 29 9.86 2.72 -8.22
C GLY A 29 10.12 1.28 -8.64
N PHE A 30 10.80 0.50 -7.79
CA PHE A 30 11.03 -0.92 -8.03
C PHE A 30 9.71 -1.69 -8.10
N MET A 31 8.80 -1.46 -7.14
CA MET A 31 7.50 -2.12 -7.11
C MET A 31 6.65 -1.80 -8.34
N LEU A 32 6.61 -0.53 -8.77
CA LEU A 32 5.90 -0.13 -9.98
C LEU A 32 6.47 -0.77 -11.25
N ASN A 33 7.80 -0.81 -11.38
CA ASN A 33 8.47 -1.46 -12.51
C ASN A 33 8.14 -2.95 -12.55
N LEU A 34 8.23 -3.62 -11.40
CA LEU A 34 7.91 -5.05 -11.30
C LEU A 34 6.42 -5.33 -11.58
N THR A 35 5.52 -4.48 -11.08
CA THR A 35 4.09 -4.53 -11.43
C THR A 35 3.90 -4.43 -12.95
N PHE A 36 4.54 -3.47 -13.60
CA PHE A 36 4.42 -3.28 -15.04
C PHE A 36 4.91 -4.50 -15.83
N VAL A 37 6.09 -5.03 -15.49
CA VAL A 37 6.64 -6.22 -16.16
C VAL A 37 5.72 -7.43 -16.01
N LEU A 38 5.19 -7.69 -14.80
CA LEU A 38 4.29 -8.82 -14.58
C LEU A 38 2.93 -8.62 -15.26
N GLN A 39 2.44 -7.39 -15.36
CA GLN A 39 1.24 -7.08 -16.15
C GLN A 39 1.45 -7.33 -17.64
N GLN A 40 2.59 -6.91 -18.21
CA GLN A 40 2.92 -7.19 -19.62
C GLN A 40 3.04 -8.69 -19.88
N LEU A 41 3.59 -9.45 -18.93
CA LEU A 41 3.67 -10.90 -19.02
C LEU A 41 2.30 -11.58 -18.92
N ALA A 42 1.38 -11.02 -18.14
CA ALA A 42 0.02 -11.55 -17.96
C ALA A 42 -0.95 -11.13 -19.08
N LEU A 43 -0.69 -10.02 -19.78
CA LEU A 43 -1.55 -9.47 -20.82
C LEU A 43 -1.92 -10.44 -21.96
N PRO A 44 -1.02 -11.27 -22.51
CA PRO A 44 -1.35 -12.19 -23.60
C PRO A 44 -2.06 -13.47 -23.13
N ILE A 45 -2.37 -13.63 -21.85
CA ILE A 45 -3.00 -14.85 -21.32
C ILE A 45 -4.51 -14.80 -21.51
N ASP A 46 -5.05 -15.80 -22.22
CA ASP A 46 -6.49 -15.99 -22.33
C ASP A 46 -7.11 -16.36 -20.97
N ILE A 47 -8.20 -15.69 -20.61
CA ILE A 47 -8.91 -15.92 -19.34
C ILE A 47 -9.42 -17.37 -19.24
N GLU A 48 -9.79 -18.00 -20.36
CA GLU A 48 -10.23 -19.40 -20.40
C GLU A 48 -9.16 -20.39 -19.94
N ARG A 49 -7.88 -20.00 -20.00
CA ARG A 49 -6.75 -20.82 -19.55
C ARG A 49 -6.45 -20.64 -18.07
N VAL A 50 -7.08 -19.66 -17.43
CA VAL A 50 -6.91 -19.31 -16.02
C VAL A 50 -7.93 -20.06 -15.18
N ASP A 51 -7.44 -20.74 -14.17
CA ASP A 51 -8.27 -21.39 -13.17
C ASP A 51 -8.76 -20.37 -12.14
N LEU A 52 -10.06 -20.05 -12.18
CA LEU A 52 -10.68 -19.07 -11.30
C LEU A 52 -10.78 -19.55 -9.84
N SER A 53 -10.71 -20.86 -9.61
CA SER A 53 -10.75 -21.47 -8.29
C SER A 53 -9.41 -21.41 -7.56
N TYR A 54 -8.35 -20.94 -8.23
CA TYR A 54 -7.00 -20.92 -7.69
C TYR A 54 -6.81 -20.23 -6.32
N PRO A 55 -7.41 -19.06 -6.04
CA PRO A 55 -7.26 -18.37 -4.74
C PRO A 55 -7.96 -19.06 -3.55
N TYR A 56 -8.71 -20.12 -3.83
CA TYR A 56 -9.45 -20.86 -2.80
C TYR A 56 -8.72 -22.14 -2.38
N TYR A 57 -7.66 -22.54 -3.08
CA TYR A 57 -6.88 -23.72 -2.74
C TYR A 57 -6.01 -23.50 -1.49
N ALA A 58 -5.86 -24.54 -0.67
CA ALA A 58 -5.11 -24.48 0.59
C ALA A 58 -3.59 -24.26 0.40
N ASP A 59 -3.02 -24.77 -0.69
CA ASP A 59 -1.58 -24.64 -0.99
C ASP A 59 -1.30 -23.65 -2.13
N ASP A 60 -2.07 -22.57 -2.25
CA ASP A 60 -1.79 -21.57 -3.26
C ASP A 60 -0.40 -20.94 -3.06
N ARG A 61 0.25 -20.60 -4.17
CA ARG A 61 1.52 -19.84 -4.13
C ARG A 61 1.30 -18.34 -3.95
N LEU A 62 0.07 -17.89 -3.71
CA LEU A 62 -0.25 -16.48 -3.53
C LEU A 62 0.02 -16.03 -2.10
N SER A 63 -0.03 -16.97 -1.15
CA SER A 63 0.33 -16.74 0.26
C SER A 63 -0.42 -15.53 0.83
N ILE A 64 -1.68 -15.45 0.42
CA ILE A 64 -2.65 -14.52 0.91
C ILE A 64 -2.81 -14.78 2.42
N PRO A 65 -2.69 -13.74 3.27
CA PRO A 65 -2.94 -13.89 4.70
C PRO A 65 -4.31 -14.53 4.93
N LYS A 66 -4.36 -15.52 5.83
CA LYS A 66 -5.62 -16.25 6.13
C LYS A 66 -6.72 -15.32 6.64
N ASP A 67 -6.34 -14.20 7.24
CA ASP A 67 -7.25 -13.20 7.82
C ASP A 67 -7.65 -12.10 6.82
N GLN A 68 -7.31 -12.25 5.53
CA GLN A 68 -7.69 -11.27 4.52
C GLN A 68 -9.22 -11.30 4.30
N SER A 69 -9.84 -10.11 4.33
CA SER A 69 -11.27 -9.97 4.07
C SER A 69 -11.63 -10.46 2.66
N ARG A 70 -12.63 -11.33 2.58
CA ARG A 70 -13.17 -11.88 1.33
C ARG A 70 -14.47 -11.19 0.96
N LEU A 71 -14.74 -11.13 -0.33
CA LEU A 71 -15.96 -10.51 -0.83
C LEU A 71 -17.15 -11.44 -0.58
N TYR A 72 -18.23 -10.92 0.03
CA TYR A 72 -19.48 -11.64 0.28
C TYR A 72 -19.33 -13.02 0.95
N SER A 73 -18.33 -13.21 1.80
CA SER A 73 -18.10 -14.48 2.47
C SER A 73 -17.47 -14.29 3.84
N THR A 74 -17.91 -15.10 4.81
CA THR A 74 -17.28 -15.20 6.13
C THR A 74 -16.08 -16.13 6.11
N GLN A 75 -15.22 -16.04 7.13
CA GLN A 75 -14.06 -16.93 7.24
C GLN A 75 -14.47 -18.41 7.39
N GLU A 76 -15.60 -18.67 8.05
CA GLU A 76 -16.12 -20.01 8.29
C GLU A 76 -16.65 -20.64 6.99
N GLU A 77 -17.47 -19.89 6.24
CA GLU A 77 -17.94 -20.29 4.91
C GLU A 77 -16.78 -20.59 3.95
N PHE A 78 -15.75 -19.75 3.97
CA PHE A 78 -14.57 -19.98 3.16
C PHE A 78 -13.83 -21.26 3.54
N ARG A 79 -13.67 -21.56 4.84
CA ARG A 79 -13.03 -22.81 5.28
C ARG A 79 -13.81 -24.03 4.81
N MET A 80 -15.14 -24.02 4.96
CA MET A 80 -15.99 -25.11 4.47
C MET A 80 -15.86 -25.26 2.94
N TYR A 81 -15.84 -24.16 2.20
CA TYR A 81 -15.64 -24.21 0.74
C TYR A 81 -14.28 -24.77 0.36
N GLN A 82 -13.22 -24.36 1.06
CA GLN A 82 -11.85 -24.81 0.84
C GLN A 82 -11.64 -26.30 1.14
N GLU A 83 -12.39 -26.88 2.08
CA GLU A 83 -12.37 -28.33 2.34
C GLU A 83 -13.06 -29.14 1.23
N ASN A 84 -14.07 -28.55 0.58
CA ASN A 84 -14.88 -29.22 -0.44
C ASN A 84 -14.37 -29.01 -1.88
N ILE A 85 -13.44 -28.07 -2.10
CA ILE A 85 -12.97 -27.75 -3.44
C ILE A 85 -11.98 -28.81 -3.94
N GLN A 86 -12.24 -29.36 -5.12
CA GLN A 86 -11.29 -30.26 -5.77
C GLN A 86 -10.15 -29.45 -6.39
N LYS A 87 -8.94 -29.74 -5.93
CA LYS A 87 -7.71 -29.13 -6.45
C LYS A 87 -7.21 -29.94 -7.65
N PRO A 88 -6.81 -29.30 -8.76
CA PRO A 88 -6.13 -29.99 -9.85
C PRO A 88 -4.76 -30.49 -9.38
N ASN A 89 -4.30 -31.61 -9.96
CA ASN A 89 -2.99 -32.19 -9.62
C ASN A 89 -1.82 -31.22 -9.89
N GLU A 90 -1.95 -30.39 -10.92
CA GLU A 90 -0.96 -29.39 -11.28
C GLU A 90 -1.62 -28.05 -11.60
N ILE A 91 -1.09 -26.97 -11.03
CA ILE A 91 -1.51 -25.61 -11.31
C ILE A 91 -0.72 -25.12 -12.53
N ARG A 92 -1.43 -24.60 -13.53
CA ARG A 92 -0.82 -24.12 -14.77
C ARG A 92 -0.14 -22.76 -14.55
N PHE A 93 0.97 -22.56 -15.24
CA PHE A 93 1.68 -21.27 -15.24
C PHE A 93 0.78 -20.05 -15.52
N PRO A 94 -0.14 -20.06 -16.52
CA PRO A 94 -0.95 -18.89 -16.83
C PRO A 94 -1.81 -18.44 -15.65
N THR A 95 -2.37 -19.40 -14.91
CA THR A 95 -3.10 -19.14 -13.66
C THR A 95 -2.20 -18.43 -12.65
N GLU A 96 -1.05 -19.01 -12.30
CA GLU A 96 -0.13 -18.43 -11.32
C GLU A 96 0.32 -17.02 -11.73
N CYS A 97 0.66 -16.84 -13.00
CA CYS A 97 1.14 -15.57 -13.53
C CYS A 97 0.10 -14.45 -13.41
N VAL A 98 -1.15 -14.72 -13.78
CA VAL A 98 -2.25 -13.73 -13.69
C VAL A 98 -2.50 -13.34 -12.24
N TYR A 99 -2.58 -14.31 -11.33
CA TYR A 99 -2.83 -14.00 -9.92
C TYR A 99 -1.64 -13.33 -9.22
N LEU A 100 -0.40 -13.67 -9.57
CA LEU A 100 0.77 -12.94 -9.09
C LEU A 100 0.80 -11.50 -9.62
N ALA A 101 0.46 -11.29 -10.89
CA ALA A 101 0.32 -9.95 -11.48
C ALA A 101 -0.77 -9.14 -10.79
N LEU A 102 -1.91 -9.75 -10.47
CA LEU A 102 -2.98 -9.11 -9.71
C LEU A 102 -2.52 -8.73 -8.29
N HIS A 103 -1.86 -9.67 -7.59
CA HIS A 103 -1.44 -9.45 -6.22
C HIS A 103 -0.38 -8.34 -6.12
N ILE A 104 0.60 -8.35 -7.02
CA ILE A 104 1.59 -7.27 -7.05
C ILE A 104 1.00 -5.93 -7.48
N SER A 105 -0.04 -5.91 -8.33
CA SER A 105 -0.72 -4.68 -8.72
C SER A 105 -1.34 -3.99 -7.50
N HIS A 106 -1.94 -4.76 -6.60
CA HIS A 106 -2.42 -4.24 -5.32
C HIS A 106 -1.26 -3.70 -4.44
N LEU A 107 -0.16 -4.44 -4.32
CA LEU A 107 0.97 -4.04 -3.47
C LEU A 107 1.83 -2.90 -4.04
N GLY A 108 1.95 -2.79 -5.36
CA GLY A 108 2.77 -1.81 -6.05
C GLY A 108 1.97 -0.59 -6.46
N MET A 109 0.95 -0.76 -7.29
CA MET A 109 0.18 0.33 -7.87
C MET A 109 -0.74 0.98 -6.84
N VAL A 110 -1.62 0.21 -6.18
CA VAL A 110 -2.63 0.77 -5.26
C VAL A 110 -1.99 1.40 -4.02
N SER A 111 -0.95 0.78 -3.45
CA SER A 111 -0.24 1.35 -2.29
C SER A 111 0.48 2.67 -2.65
N THR A 112 1.12 2.73 -3.82
CA THR A 112 1.88 3.90 -4.26
C THR A 112 0.96 5.05 -4.68
N ALA A 113 -0.14 4.75 -5.37
CA ALA A 113 -1.13 5.74 -5.81
C ALA A 113 -1.78 6.51 -4.65
N LYS A 114 -1.88 5.91 -3.46
CA LYS A 114 -2.44 6.56 -2.25
C LYS A 114 -1.47 7.55 -1.59
N LYS A 115 -0.15 7.43 -1.82
CA LYS A 115 0.87 8.25 -1.12
C LYS A 115 0.80 9.74 -1.44
N PRO A 116 0.61 10.20 -2.70
CA PRO A 116 0.44 11.61 -3.00
C PRO A 116 -0.74 12.25 -2.26
N GLN A 117 -1.89 11.57 -2.22
CA GLN A 117 -3.06 12.09 -1.52
C GLN A 117 -2.84 12.17 -0.01
N ARG A 118 -2.25 11.13 0.60
CA ARG A 118 -1.88 11.15 2.03
C ARG A 118 -0.93 12.31 2.35
N ARG A 119 0.10 12.52 1.53
CA ARG A 119 1.03 13.67 1.68
C ARG A 119 0.30 15.01 1.61
N ASN A 120 -0.61 15.17 0.65
CA ASN A 120 -1.37 16.40 0.50
C ASN A 120 -2.31 16.64 1.70
N ASN A 121 -2.95 15.60 2.22
CA ASN A 121 -3.77 15.69 3.43
C ASN A 121 -2.94 16.15 4.63
N ILE A 122 -1.77 15.55 4.88
CA ILE A 122 -0.86 15.95 5.97
C ILE A 122 -0.43 17.42 5.82
N ILE A 123 -0.15 17.88 4.61
CA ILE A 123 0.20 19.28 4.36
C ILE A 123 -0.98 20.21 4.65
N ARG A 124 -2.20 19.84 4.25
CA ARG A 124 -3.41 20.62 4.57
C ARG A 124 -3.64 20.68 6.09
N GLU A 125 -3.49 19.56 6.79
CA GLU A 125 -3.61 19.48 8.24
C GLU A 125 -2.59 20.36 8.96
N LEU A 126 -1.31 20.31 8.55
CA LEU A 126 -0.27 21.19 9.11
C LEU A 126 -0.57 22.67 8.86
N ASN A 127 -0.98 23.04 7.65
CA ASN A 127 -1.37 24.42 7.33
C ASN A 127 -2.55 24.89 8.20
N SER A 128 -3.58 24.06 8.35
CA SER A 128 -4.73 24.37 9.20
C SER A 128 -4.32 24.51 10.67
N ALA A 129 -3.45 23.65 11.18
CA ALA A 129 -2.95 23.72 12.55
C ALA A 129 -2.14 25.01 12.81
N ILE A 130 -1.27 25.39 11.87
CA ILE A 130 -0.51 26.66 11.94
C ILE A 130 -1.48 27.84 11.93
N LYS A 131 -2.42 27.88 10.97
CA LYS A 131 -3.40 28.96 10.87
C LYS A 131 -4.24 29.11 12.14
N ASN A 132 -4.70 28.00 12.72
CA ASN A 132 -5.47 28.02 13.97
C ASN A 132 -4.65 28.54 15.15
N LEU A 133 -3.37 28.15 15.26
CA LEU A 133 -2.48 28.64 16.31
C LEU A 133 -2.16 30.12 16.15
N GLU A 134 -1.97 30.60 14.92
CA GLU A 134 -1.73 32.02 14.62
C GLU A 134 -2.98 32.88 14.90
N GLN A 135 -4.17 32.40 14.55
CA GLN A 135 -5.43 33.11 14.81
C GLN A 135 -5.74 33.23 16.31
N THR A 136 -5.38 32.21 17.10
CA THR A 136 -5.60 32.20 18.55
C THR A 136 -4.47 32.87 19.33
N GLN A 137 -3.48 33.46 18.65
CA GLN A 137 -2.31 34.08 19.25
C GLN A 137 -2.67 35.14 20.29
N GLY A 138 -3.70 35.94 20.05
CA GLY A 138 -4.16 36.94 21.03
C GLY A 138 -4.55 36.33 22.39
N THR A 139 -5.05 35.09 22.40
CA THR A 139 -5.56 34.42 23.59
C THR A 139 -4.46 33.72 24.38
N TRP A 140 -3.55 33.01 23.71
CA TRP A 140 -2.54 32.21 24.41
C TRP A 140 -1.24 32.98 24.69
N ARG A 141 -0.97 34.09 24.01
CA ARG A 141 0.31 34.82 24.15
C ARG A 141 0.51 35.49 25.50
N GLN A 142 -0.57 35.80 26.21
CA GLN A 142 -0.53 36.36 27.57
C GLN A 142 -0.56 35.29 28.68
N THR A 143 -0.61 34.01 28.30
CA THR A 143 -0.68 32.90 29.25
C THR A 143 0.72 32.35 29.57
N PRO A 144 0.91 31.68 30.72
CA PRO A 144 2.19 31.03 31.06
C PRO A 144 2.66 29.97 30.06
N ILE A 145 1.75 29.49 29.19
CA ILE A 145 2.06 28.48 28.16
C ILE A 145 2.49 29.10 26.82
N ALA A 146 2.64 30.42 26.72
CA ALA A 146 2.99 31.11 25.48
C ALA A 146 4.27 30.59 24.83
N ALA A 147 5.35 30.41 25.61
CA ALA A 147 6.62 29.89 25.11
C ALA A 147 6.49 28.48 24.48
N ARG A 148 5.60 27.65 25.03
CA ARG A 148 5.30 26.32 24.49
C ARG A 148 4.57 26.40 23.15
N HIS A 149 3.59 27.29 23.03
CA HIS A 149 2.86 27.50 21.78
C HIS A 149 3.74 28.10 20.68
N GLU A 150 4.65 29.03 21.01
CA GLU A 150 5.64 29.55 20.05
C GLU A 150 6.58 28.45 19.56
N ALA A 151 7.12 27.63 20.47
CA ALA A 151 7.97 26.49 20.09
C ALA A 151 7.22 25.47 19.22
N GLN A 152 5.93 25.21 19.51
CA GLN A 152 5.09 24.35 18.70
C GLN A 152 4.87 24.92 17.29
N LEU A 153 4.64 26.23 17.18
CA LEU A 153 4.42 26.92 15.92
C LEU A 153 5.66 26.87 15.04
N GLU A 154 6.84 27.11 15.60
CA GLU A 154 8.13 26.95 14.91
C GLU A 154 8.35 25.52 14.44
N ARG A 155 8.08 24.52 15.29
CA ARG A 155 8.18 23.10 14.92
C ARG A 155 7.26 22.75 13.74
N LEU A 156 6.00 23.19 13.77
CA LEU A 156 5.03 22.92 12.71
C LEU A 156 5.43 23.59 11.39
N LYS A 157 5.91 24.84 11.42
CA LYS A 157 6.43 25.55 10.24
C LYS A 157 7.65 24.85 9.66
N ALA A 158 8.58 24.41 10.51
CA ALA A 158 9.76 23.66 10.09
C ALA A 158 9.37 22.33 9.43
N GLU A 159 8.43 21.58 10.03
CA GLU A 159 7.94 20.32 9.47
C GLU A 159 7.24 20.53 8.12
N LEU A 160 6.38 21.55 8.01
CA LEU A 160 5.72 21.92 6.76
C LEU A 160 6.75 22.22 5.66
N LYS A 161 7.78 23.03 5.96
CA LYS A 161 8.85 23.38 5.02
C LYS A 161 9.59 22.14 4.50
N VAL A 162 9.92 21.19 5.39
CA VAL A 162 10.56 19.93 5.01
C VAL A 162 9.64 19.10 4.10
N LYS A 163 8.36 18.96 4.45
CA LYS A 163 7.40 18.20 3.63
C LYS A 163 7.19 18.83 2.26
N MET A 164 7.08 20.16 2.17
CA MET A 164 6.95 20.88 0.89
C MET A 164 8.19 20.73 0.00
N ARG A 165 9.41 20.84 0.56
CA ARG A 165 10.65 20.61 -0.19
C ARG A 165 10.71 19.21 -0.81
N LYS A 166 10.27 18.18 -0.07
CA LYS A 166 10.19 16.80 -0.59
C LYS A 166 9.21 16.66 -1.77
N ILE A 167 8.22 17.54 -1.90
CA ILE A 167 7.34 17.58 -3.08
C ILE A 167 8.05 18.28 -4.25
N GLY A 168 8.66 19.45 -4.00
CA GLY A 168 9.37 20.22 -5.02
C GLY A 168 10.48 19.43 -5.70
N ASN A 169 11.28 18.70 -4.94
CA ASN A 169 12.36 17.87 -5.50
C ASN A 169 11.84 16.67 -6.31
N LYS A 170 10.62 16.16 -6.04
CA LYS A 170 10.03 15.07 -6.83
C LYS A 170 9.50 15.55 -8.18
N ASN A 171 9.09 16.81 -8.28
CA ASN A 171 8.61 17.39 -9.54
C ASN A 171 9.75 17.81 -10.49
N GLN A 172 11.00 17.76 -10.03
CA GLN A 172 12.20 18.06 -10.83
C GLN A 172 12.90 16.81 -11.37
N CYS A 173 12.43 15.60 -11.02
CA CYS A 173 12.99 14.32 -11.45
C CYS A 173 12.19 13.64 -12.57
N HIS A 174 11.42 14.41 -13.35
CA HIS A 174 10.69 13.95 -14.53
C HIS A 174 11.19 14.67 -15.78
#